data_AF-L8JJE6-F1
#
_entry.id   AF-L8JJE6-F1
#
_cell.length_a   1.000
_cell.length_b   1.000
_cell.length_c   1.000
_cell.angle_alpha   90.00
_cell.angle_beta   90.00
_cell.angle_gamma   90.00
#
_symmetry.space_group_name_H-M   'P 1'
#
loop_
_entity.id
_entity.type
_entity.pdbx_description
1 polymer ?
#
loop_
_entity_poly.entity_id
_entity_poly.type
_entity_poly.pdbx_seq_one_letter_code
_entity_poly.pdbx_strand_id
1 'polypeptide(L)'
;MSFLTNCEKTNTEDREKEKTEAVSRTEAYESDGKGVEDPFVHEFVEKYPGMEFAYVPTRDGEIRTVQGNFQVEIDGIEGPDELDKLEKFLGENYSRRDSLRAEFNKGIDSVAEPEGGYEAYFEALEANLSAPEDVGGETVFIELTIDEKGNITDVSASEYMYYIGNEESMKAIHQAAISAVKETDMKWKPATKNGQPAKMKIELPITFPTEDS
;
A
#
# COMPACT_ATOMS: atom_id res chain seq x y z
N MET A 1 -69.44 14.62 -24.56
CA MET A 1 -68.97 13.70 -23.51
C MET A 1 -67.47 13.60 -23.65
N SER A 2 -66.76 14.04 -22.60
CA SER A 2 -65.31 13.87 -22.40
C SER A 2 -64.92 12.40 -22.48
N PHE A 3 -63.68 12.11 -22.90
CA PHE A 3 -62.62 11.62 -22.00
C PHE A 3 -61.26 11.76 -22.72
N LEU A 4 -60.31 12.34 -21.99
CA LEU A 4 -58.92 12.55 -22.35
C LEU A 4 -58.17 11.21 -22.26
N THR A 5 -57.29 10.92 -23.22
CA THR A 5 -56.18 9.97 -23.02
C THR A 5 -54.88 10.76 -23.04
N ASN A 6 -54.34 10.92 -21.84
CA ASN A 6 -52.98 11.36 -21.53
C ASN A 6 -52.18 10.10 -21.16
N CYS A 7 -50.97 9.95 -21.72
CA CYS A 7 -49.82 9.18 -21.21
C CYS A 7 -48.72 9.30 -22.27
N GLU A 8 -47.87 10.32 -22.15
CA GLU A 8 -46.57 10.26 -21.46
C GLU A 8 -45.50 9.56 -22.30
N LYS A 9 -44.68 10.41 -22.92
CA LYS A 9 -43.39 10.09 -23.49
C LYS A 9 -42.47 9.72 -22.33
N THR A 10 -42.02 8.48 -22.24
CA THR A 10 -40.94 8.12 -21.31
C THR A 10 -39.60 8.42 -21.94
N ASN A 11 -38.79 9.08 -21.12
CA ASN A 11 -37.59 9.81 -21.41
C ASN A 11 -36.42 8.84 -21.69
N THR A 12 -35.75 9.01 -22.83
CA THR A 12 -34.51 8.27 -23.17
C THR A 12 -33.26 8.91 -22.55
N GLU A 13 -33.43 9.93 -21.70
CA GLU A 13 -32.33 10.75 -21.15
C GLU A 13 -31.77 10.24 -19.80
N ASP A 14 -32.40 9.24 -19.17
CA ASP A 14 -31.97 8.77 -17.84
C ASP A 14 -30.91 7.65 -17.88
N ARG A 15 -30.57 7.09 -19.05
CA ARG A 15 -29.53 6.04 -19.19
C ARG A 15 -28.13 6.53 -19.54
N GLU A 16 -27.96 7.82 -19.81
CA GLU A 16 -26.64 8.43 -20.06
C GLU A 16 -26.09 9.21 -18.86
N LYS A 17 -26.94 9.59 -17.89
CA LYS A 17 -26.51 10.23 -16.64
C LYS A 17 -25.91 9.26 -15.63
N GLU A 18 -26.38 8.00 -15.58
CA GLU A 18 -25.80 6.97 -14.70
C GLU A 18 -24.44 6.41 -15.16
N LYS A 19 -24.01 6.69 -16.41
CA LYS A 19 -22.69 6.29 -16.91
C LYS A 19 -21.63 7.39 -16.82
N THR A 20 -22.03 8.63 -16.56
CA THR A 20 -21.10 9.77 -16.46
C THR A 20 -20.75 10.13 -15.01
N GLU A 21 -21.47 9.64 -14.01
CA GLU A 21 -21.11 9.81 -12.58
C GLU A 21 -20.22 8.70 -12.01
N ALA A 22 -19.97 7.62 -12.75
CA ALA A 22 -19.09 6.52 -12.31
C ALA A 22 -17.61 6.69 -12.75
N VAL A 23 -17.26 7.80 -13.43
CA VAL A 23 -15.94 8.01 -14.08
C VAL A 23 -15.28 9.32 -13.64
N SER A 24 -15.63 9.85 -12.46
CA SER A 24 -14.94 11.03 -11.91
C SER A 24 -14.66 10.89 -10.42
N ARG A 25 -13.92 9.85 -10.04
CA ARG A 25 -13.14 9.87 -8.79
C ARG A 25 -11.89 8.99 -8.88
N THR A 26 -11.08 9.22 -9.92
CA THR A 26 -9.64 9.04 -9.78
C THR A 26 -9.12 10.25 -9.02
N GLU A 27 -9.33 10.28 -7.71
CA GLU A 27 -8.46 11.08 -6.85
C GLU A 27 -7.08 10.41 -6.98
N ALA A 28 -6.17 11.11 -7.67
CA ALA A 28 -4.76 10.82 -7.58
C ALA A 28 -4.42 10.82 -6.09
N TYR A 29 -3.93 9.69 -5.59
CA TYR A 29 -3.43 9.56 -4.24
C TYR A 29 -2.15 10.41 -4.16
N GLU A 30 -2.32 11.70 -3.88
CA GLU A 30 -1.28 12.49 -3.26
C GLU A 30 -1.19 11.97 -1.83
N SER A 31 -0.22 11.08 -1.59
CA SER A 31 0.27 10.72 -0.26
C SER A 31 0.65 12.02 0.44
N ASP A 32 -0.21 12.52 1.33
CA ASP A 32 0.00 13.74 2.09
C ASP A 32 1.10 13.59 3.15
N GLY A 33 1.63 12.37 3.35
CA GLY A 33 2.92 12.16 4.01
C GLY A 33 2.87 12.50 5.50
N LYS A 34 1.69 12.35 6.11
CA LYS A 34 1.47 12.63 7.52
C LYS A 34 1.20 11.33 8.25
N GLY A 35 2.22 10.86 8.97
CA GLY A 35 2.05 9.74 9.89
C GLY A 35 0.96 10.08 10.92
N VAL A 36 0.10 9.09 11.22
CA VAL A 36 -0.91 9.10 12.30
C VAL A 36 -2.15 10.00 12.12
N GLU A 37 -2.55 10.40 10.90
CA GLU A 37 -3.80 11.17 10.72
C GLU A 37 -5.09 10.34 10.58
N ASP A 38 -5.05 8.99 10.55
CA ASP A 38 -6.29 8.21 10.58
C ASP A 38 -6.90 8.29 11.99
N PRO A 39 -8.11 8.87 12.13
CA PRO A 39 -8.73 9.08 13.43
C PRO A 39 -8.93 7.79 14.22
N PHE A 40 -9.07 6.65 13.55
CA PHE A 40 -9.23 5.35 14.19
C PHE A 40 -7.94 4.92 14.89
N VAL A 41 -6.80 4.98 14.19
CA VAL A 41 -5.51 4.63 14.81
C VAL A 41 -5.17 5.62 15.91
N HIS A 42 -5.47 6.91 15.71
CA HIS A 42 -5.25 7.93 16.74
C HIS A 42 -6.04 7.63 18.03
N GLU A 43 -7.31 7.23 17.93
CA GLU A 43 -8.11 6.83 19.10
C GLU A 43 -7.47 5.65 19.86
N PHE A 44 -6.94 4.66 19.13
CA PHE A 44 -6.24 3.52 19.73
C PHE A 44 -4.94 3.94 20.42
N VAL A 45 -4.16 4.83 19.81
CA VAL A 45 -2.93 5.38 20.41
C VAL A 45 -3.23 6.17 21.68
N GLU A 46 -4.27 7.02 21.69
CA GLU A 46 -4.66 7.77 22.89
C GLU A 46 -5.12 6.84 24.02
N LYS A 47 -5.84 5.78 23.68
CA LYS A 47 -6.37 4.81 24.64
C LYS A 47 -5.31 3.84 25.16
N TYR A 48 -4.39 3.42 24.29
CA TYR A 48 -3.32 2.45 24.55
C TYR A 48 -1.97 3.08 24.18
N PRO A 49 -1.40 3.95 25.05
CA PRO A 49 -0.18 4.69 24.72
C PRO A 49 1.09 3.82 24.59
N GLY A 50 1.03 2.56 25.02
CA GLY A 50 2.08 1.56 24.81
C GLY A 50 1.75 0.54 23.73
N MET A 51 0.73 0.79 22.91
CA MET A 51 0.39 -0.08 21.80
C MET A 51 1.44 0.06 20.70
N GLU A 52 1.81 -1.08 20.14
CA GLU A 52 2.65 -1.16 18.95
C GLU A 52 2.01 -2.15 17.99
N PHE A 53 2.22 -1.94 16.69
CA PHE A 53 1.90 -2.97 15.71
C PHE A 53 2.86 -2.91 14.53
N ALA A 54 3.09 -4.05 13.91
CA ALA A 54 3.86 -4.14 12.67
C ALA A 54 3.44 -5.37 11.88
N TYR A 55 3.61 -5.32 10.56
CA TYR A 55 3.55 -6.52 9.75
C TYR A 55 4.90 -7.22 9.79
N VAL A 56 4.92 -8.49 10.22
CA VAL A 56 6.14 -9.28 10.33
C VAL A 56 6.14 -10.44 9.34
N PRO A 57 7.32 -10.83 8.81
CA PRO A 57 7.44 -12.03 7.98
C PRO A 57 7.02 -13.28 8.74
N THR A 58 6.23 -14.14 8.11
CA THR A 58 5.74 -15.40 8.67
C THR A 58 5.60 -16.44 7.57
N ARG A 59 5.64 -17.72 7.90
CA ARG A 59 5.42 -18.78 6.90
C ARG A 59 3.97 -18.82 6.43
N ASP A 60 3.03 -18.61 7.35
CA ASP A 60 1.61 -18.90 7.15
C ASP A 60 0.75 -17.61 7.14
N GLY A 61 1.39 -16.44 6.97
CA GLY A 61 0.72 -15.14 6.95
C GLY A 61 -0.27 -14.97 5.80
N GLU A 62 -1.29 -14.14 6.05
CA GLU A 62 -2.37 -13.89 5.09
C GLU A 62 -1.97 -12.90 3.99
N ILE A 63 -1.05 -11.99 4.30
CA ILE A 63 -0.58 -10.98 3.37
C ILE A 63 0.56 -11.56 2.54
N ARG A 64 0.32 -11.75 1.24
CA ARG A 64 1.31 -12.32 0.33
C ARG A 64 2.01 -11.22 -0.45
N THR A 65 3.34 -11.22 -0.42
CA THR A 65 4.19 -10.23 -1.08
C THR A 65 5.26 -10.90 -1.95
N VAL A 66 6.07 -10.10 -2.62
CA VAL A 66 7.24 -10.59 -3.38
C VAL A 66 8.36 -11.19 -2.50
N GLN A 67 8.38 -10.89 -1.20
CA GLN A 67 9.37 -11.38 -0.23
C GLN A 67 8.84 -12.49 0.69
N GLY A 68 7.57 -12.89 0.52
CA GLY A 68 6.95 -13.92 1.34
C GLY A 68 5.63 -13.49 1.96
N ASN A 69 5.23 -14.20 3.00
CA ASN A 69 3.97 -13.96 3.68
C ASN A 69 4.19 -13.12 4.94
N PHE A 70 3.22 -12.26 5.24
CA PHE A 70 3.25 -11.35 6.37
C PHE A 70 1.94 -11.46 7.17
N GLN A 71 2.03 -11.18 8.46
CA GLN A 71 0.89 -11.06 9.36
C GLN A 71 1.09 -9.83 10.23
N VAL A 72 -0.01 -9.20 10.65
CA VAL A 72 0.07 -8.15 11.65
C VAL A 72 0.33 -8.77 13.02
N GLU A 73 1.27 -8.20 13.75
CA GLU A 73 1.45 -8.42 15.18
C GLU A 73 1.14 -7.12 15.91
N ILE A 74 0.37 -7.23 16.98
CA ILE A 74 -0.12 -6.11 17.78
C ILE A 74 0.20 -6.40 19.24
N ASP A 75 0.84 -5.45 19.90
CA ASP A 75 1.15 -5.49 21.34
C ASP A 75 0.52 -4.28 22.05
N GLY A 76 0.40 -4.36 23.37
CA GLY A 76 0.00 -3.24 24.24
C GLY A 76 -1.49 -2.90 24.25
N ILE A 77 -2.36 -3.74 23.66
CA ILE A 77 -3.82 -3.60 23.73
C ILE A 77 -4.42 -4.55 24.76
N GLU A 78 -5.26 -4.01 25.65
CA GLU A 78 -6.03 -4.80 26.59
C GLU A 78 -7.43 -5.15 26.04
N GLY A 79 -7.72 -6.45 25.98
CA GLY A 79 -9.06 -6.97 25.71
C GLY A 79 -9.24 -7.48 24.27
N PRO A 80 -9.82 -8.68 24.09
CA PRO A 80 -9.92 -9.34 22.78
C PRO A 80 -10.79 -8.59 21.78
N ASP A 81 -11.86 -7.93 22.24
CA ASP A 81 -12.76 -7.16 21.36
C ASP A 81 -12.08 -5.91 20.77
N GLU A 82 -11.08 -5.36 21.46
CA GLU A 82 -10.35 -4.18 21.02
C GLU A 82 -9.25 -4.56 20.04
N LEU A 83 -8.58 -5.69 20.31
CA LEU A 83 -7.65 -6.31 19.38
C LEU A 83 -8.35 -6.64 18.05
N ASP A 84 -9.50 -7.33 18.07
CA ASP A 84 -10.26 -7.69 16.86
C ASP A 84 -10.65 -6.46 16.03
N LYS A 85 -11.03 -5.36 16.69
CA LYS A 85 -11.33 -4.09 16.00
C LYS A 85 -10.12 -3.54 15.25
N LEU A 86 -8.95 -3.51 15.90
CA LEU A 86 -7.74 -2.99 15.26
C LEU A 86 -7.25 -3.92 14.15
N GLU A 87 -7.19 -5.23 14.40
CA GLU A 87 -6.82 -6.23 13.38
C GLU A 87 -7.70 -6.11 12.14
N LYS A 88 -9.02 -6.02 12.35
CA LYS A 88 -9.98 -5.85 11.26
C LYS A 88 -9.74 -4.55 10.49
N PHE A 89 -9.55 -3.43 11.17
CA PHE A 89 -9.26 -2.15 10.52
C PHE A 89 -7.98 -2.21 9.68
N LEU A 90 -6.89 -2.75 10.24
CA LEU A 90 -5.61 -2.90 9.54
C LEU A 90 -5.74 -3.82 8.32
N GLY A 91 -6.43 -4.96 8.47
CA GLY A 91 -6.70 -5.89 7.39
C GLY A 91 -7.59 -5.31 6.28
N GLU A 92 -8.63 -4.55 6.63
CA GLU A 92 -9.48 -3.83 5.67
C GLU A 92 -8.69 -2.75 4.91
N ASN A 93 -7.84 -2.00 5.60
CA ASN A 93 -6.97 -1.00 4.97
C ASN A 93 -5.97 -1.62 4.00
N TYR A 94 -5.30 -2.71 4.40
CA TYR A 94 -4.41 -3.44 3.51
C TYR A 94 -5.18 -3.97 2.29
N SER A 95 -6.32 -4.64 2.51
CA SER A 95 -7.15 -5.20 1.44
C SER A 95 -7.63 -4.14 0.45
N ARG A 96 -7.96 -2.95 0.95
CA ARG A 96 -8.33 -1.80 0.11
C ARG A 96 -7.17 -1.35 -0.78
N ARG A 97 -5.98 -1.20 -0.22
CA ARG A 97 -4.77 -0.81 -0.97
C ARG A 97 -4.40 -1.86 -2.02
N ASP A 98 -4.45 -3.13 -1.65
CA ASP A 98 -4.22 -4.23 -2.58
C ASP A 98 -5.22 -4.21 -3.74
N SER A 99 -6.51 -3.98 -3.44
CA SER A 99 -7.56 -3.86 -4.47
C SER A 99 -7.33 -2.68 -5.41
N LEU A 100 -6.89 -1.52 -4.90
CA LEU A 100 -6.58 -0.35 -5.72
C LEU A 100 -5.39 -0.60 -6.65
N ARG A 101 -4.35 -1.24 -6.14
CA ARG A 101 -3.18 -1.66 -6.92
C ARG A 101 -3.56 -2.70 -7.98
N ALA A 102 -4.41 -3.67 -7.63
CA ALA A 102 -4.91 -4.67 -8.57
C ALA A 102 -5.75 -4.03 -9.70
N GLU A 103 -6.61 -3.06 -9.39
CA GLU A 103 -7.37 -2.33 -10.40
C GLU A 103 -6.45 -1.46 -11.28
N PHE A 104 -5.43 -0.81 -10.72
CA PHE A 104 -4.43 -0.09 -11.51
C PHE A 104 -3.70 -1.02 -12.49
N ASN A 105 -3.32 -2.21 -12.02
CA ASN A 105 -2.60 -3.22 -12.80
C ASN A 105 -3.49 -4.07 -13.71
N LYS A 106 -4.77 -3.73 -13.85
CA LYS A 106 -5.73 -4.57 -14.56
C LYS A 106 -5.38 -4.76 -16.04
N GLY A 107 -5.29 -6.02 -16.43
CA GLY A 107 -4.98 -6.44 -17.80
C GLY A 107 -3.49 -6.33 -18.16
N ILE A 108 -2.59 -6.27 -17.17
CA ILE A 108 -1.18 -6.57 -17.37
C ILE A 108 -1.03 -8.06 -17.71
N ASP A 109 -0.32 -8.36 -18.80
CA ASP A 109 -0.05 -9.73 -19.27
C ASP A 109 1.27 -10.29 -18.73
N SER A 110 2.26 -9.41 -18.51
CA SER A 110 3.56 -9.73 -17.91
C SER A 110 3.90 -8.66 -16.89
N VAL A 111 4.26 -9.07 -15.68
CA VAL A 111 4.62 -8.15 -14.60
C VAL A 111 5.98 -7.49 -14.84
N ALA A 112 6.19 -6.35 -14.20
CA ALA A 112 7.49 -5.72 -14.11
C ALA A 112 8.40 -6.54 -13.19
N GLU A 113 9.69 -6.59 -13.52
CA GLU A 113 10.67 -7.39 -12.80
C GLU A 113 12.03 -6.68 -12.81
N PRO A 114 12.75 -6.63 -11.68
CA PRO A 114 14.09 -6.06 -11.65
C PRO A 114 15.08 -6.95 -12.41
N GLU A 115 16.10 -6.36 -13.01
CA GLU A 115 17.19 -7.11 -13.65
C GLU A 115 17.90 -7.98 -12.61
N GLY A 116 17.93 -9.29 -12.82
CA GLY A 116 18.48 -10.24 -11.84
C GLY A 116 17.46 -10.80 -10.85
N GLY A 117 16.19 -10.37 -10.93
CA GLY A 117 15.12 -10.86 -10.07
C GLY A 117 15.06 -10.15 -8.72
N TYR A 118 13.97 -10.39 -7.97
CA TYR A 118 13.73 -9.68 -6.71
C TYR A 118 14.82 -9.93 -5.66
N GLU A 119 15.37 -11.14 -5.58
CA GLU A 119 16.46 -11.46 -4.65
C GLU A 119 17.65 -10.50 -4.81
N ALA A 120 18.17 -10.34 -6.03
CA ALA A 120 19.27 -9.40 -6.31
C ALA A 120 18.89 -7.94 -6.03
N TYR A 121 17.62 -7.57 -6.27
CA TYR A 121 17.14 -6.22 -5.99
C TYR A 121 17.14 -5.93 -4.48
N PHE A 122 16.66 -6.85 -3.66
CA PHE A 122 16.65 -6.68 -2.21
C PHE A 122 18.05 -6.70 -1.61
N GLU A 123 18.96 -7.54 -2.09
CA GLU A 123 20.38 -7.50 -1.70
C GLU A 123 21.01 -6.12 -1.99
N ALA A 124 20.76 -5.56 -3.18
CA ALA A 124 21.27 -4.23 -3.54
C ALA A 124 20.60 -3.11 -2.73
N LEU A 125 19.32 -3.26 -2.38
CA LEU A 125 18.57 -2.31 -1.59
C LEU A 125 19.04 -2.28 -0.13
N GLU A 126 19.28 -3.45 0.47
CA GLU A 126 19.80 -3.58 1.83
C GLU A 126 21.14 -2.87 2.00
N ALA A 127 22.00 -2.88 0.98
CA ALA A 127 23.26 -2.13 1.00
C ALA A 127 23.08 -0.60 1.09
N ASN A 128 21.90 -0.08 0.73
CA ASN A 128 21.53 1.33 0.85
C ASN A 128 20.64 1.61 2.07
N LEU A 129 20.24 0.57 2.81
CA LEU A 129 19.31 0.70 3.93
C LEU A 129 20.07 1.07 5.21
N SER A 130 19.92 2.33 5.65
CA SER A 130 20.39 2.77 6.95
C SER A 130 19.24 2.76 7.94
N ALA A 131 19.28 1.85 8.92
CA ALA A 131 18.35 1.89 10.04
C ALA A 131 18.54 3.18 10.86
N PRO A 132 17.46 3.89 11.22
CA PRO A 132 17.51 4.91 12.26
C PRO A 132 17.92 4.30 13.61
N GLU A 133 18.46 5.12 14.52
CA GLU A 133 18.74 4.67 15.90
C GLU A 133 17.45 4.15 16.56
N ASP A 134 17.57 3.07 17.33
CA ASP A 134 16.48 2.40 18.07
C ASP A 134 15.37 1.76 17.20
N VAL A 135 15.69 1.40 15.95
CA VAL A 135 14.78 0.70 15.03
C VAL A 135 15.47 -0.57 14.49
N GLY A 136 14.80 -1.71 14.56
CA GLY A 136 15.29 -2.97 13.98
C GLY A 136 14.21 -4.06 13.97
N GLY A 137 14.05 -4.72 12.82
CA GLY A 137 13.07 -5.79 12.60
C GLY A 137 11.71 -5.32 12.05
N GLU A 138 11.44 -4.02 12.00
CA GLU A 138 10.21 -3.46 11.45
C GLU A 138 10.18 -3.58 9.92
N THR A 139 8.99 -3.84 9.37
CA THR A 139 8.78 -3.86 7.92
C THR A 139 8.00 -2.64 7.47
N VAL A 140 8.58 -1.87 6.55
CA VAL A 140 7.89 -0.80 5.82
C VAL A 140 7.50 -1.28 4.44
N PHE A 141 6.24 -1.10 4.07
CA PHE A 141 5.76 -1.41 2.74
C PHE A 141 5.89 -0.16 1.88
N ILE A 142 6.70 -0.20 0.82
CA ILE A 142 6.86 0.89 -0.12
C ILE A 142 6.02 0.62 -1.36
N GLU A 143 5.07 1.51 -1.66
CA GLU A 143 4.42 1.55 -2.96
C GLU A 143 5.27 2.35 -3.95
N LEU A 144 5.37 1.83 -5.18
CA LEU A 144 6.02 2.53 -6.27
C LEU A 144 5.40 2.15 -7.62
N THR A 145 5.70 2.93 -8.65
CA THR A 145 5.31 2.64 -10.03
C THR A 145 6.54 2.35 -10.88
N ILE A 146 6.51 1.26 -11.64
CA ILE A 146 7.46 1.04 -12.74
C ILE A 146 6.84 1.61 -14.00
N ASP A 147 7.50 2.58 -14.64
CA ASP A 147 7.03 3.20 -15.88
C ASP A 147 7.27 2.31 -17.11
N GLU A 148 6.80 2.73 -18.28
CA GLU A 148 6.91 2.00 -19.54
C GLU A 148 8.36 1.81 -20.04
N LYS A 149 9.32 2.52 -19.42
CA LYS A 149 10.76 2.43 -19.72
C LYS A 149 11.52 1.64 -18.66
N GLY A 150 10.85 1.16 -17.61
CA GLY A 150 11.49 0.46 -16.50
C GLY A 150 12.11 1.37 -15.44
N ASN A 151 11.70 2.63 -15.35
CA ASN A 151 12.11 3.52 -14.27
C ASN A 151 11.15 3.42 -13.08
N ILE A 152 11.69 3.53 -11.87
CA ILE A 152 10.91 3.71 -10.65
C ILE A 152 10.40 5.16 -10.57
N THR A 153 9.09 5.33 -10.39
CA THR A 153 8.40 6.61 -10.14
C THR A 153 7.42 6.47 -8.97
N ASP A 154 6.90 7.59 -8.48
CA ASP A 154 5.78 7.62 -7.51
C ASP A 154 6.03 6.77 -6.25
N VAL A 155 7.23 6.89 -5.68
CA VAL A 155 7.66 6.13 -4.49
C VAL A 155 7.09 6.76 -3.23
N SER A 156 6.32 5.99 -2.46
CA SER A 156 5.74 6.39 -1.18
C SER A 156 5.72 5.24 -0.18
N ALA A 157 5.90 5.56 1.10
CA ALA A 157 5.65 4.60 2.17
C ALA A 157 4.15 4.42 2.36
N SER A 158 3.76 3.18 2.63
CA SER A 158 2.38 2.82 2.91
C SER A 158 2.02 3.21 4.32
N GLU A 159 1.00 4.04 4.46
CA GLU A 159 0.51 4.45 5.77
C GLU A 159 -0.16 3.28 6.51
N TYR A 160 -0.15 3.35 7.84
CA TYR A 160 -0.80 2.39 8.74
C TYR A 160 -0.33 0.94 8.57
N MET A 161 0.92 0.75 8.16
CA MET A 161 1.55 -0.58 8.11
C MET A 161 2.30 -0.93 9.40
N TYR A 162 2.62 0.05 10.23
CA TYR A 162 3.20 -0.15 11.54
C TYR A 162 2.98 1.08 12.41
N TYR A 163 3.13 0.90 13.72
CA TYR A 163 3.16 1.94 14.74
C TYR A 163 4.08 1.50 15.87
N ILE A 164 5.08 2.32 16.19
CA ILE A 164 6.12 2.03 17.19
C ILE A 164 6.19 3.11 18.29
N GLY A 165 5.05 3.71 18.63
CA GLY A 165 4.94 4.72 19.70
C GLY A 165 5.58 6.09 19.42
N ASN A 166 6.41 6.22 18.38
CA ASN A 166 7.17 7.43 18.08
C ASN A 166 7.00 7.89 16.62
N GLU A 167 6.34 9.04 16.43
CA GLU A 167 6.11 9.65 15.12
C GLU A 167 7.39 10.06 14.38
N GLU A 168 8.38 10.59 15.11
CA GLU A 168 9.66 10.97 14.50
C GLU A 168 10.42 9.75 14.00
N SER A 169 10.41 8.65 14.78
CA SER A 169 10.99 7.37 14.36
C SER A 169 10.27 6.84 13.12
N MET A 170 8.93 6.76 13.10
CA MET A 170 8.17 6.32 11.92
C MET A 170 8.52 7.15 10.68
N LYS A 171 8.63 8.47 10.82
CA LYS A 171 9.03 9.35 9.72
C LYS A 171 10.46 9.06 9.23
N ALA A 172 11.40 8.83 10.15
CA ALA A 172 12.77 8.49 9.81
C ALA A 172 12.87 7.16 9.05
N ILE A 173 12.14 6.14 9.50
CA ILE A 173 12.10 4.82 8.86
C ILE A 173 11.48 4.91 7.46
N HIS A 174 10.36 5.64 7.30
CA HIS A 174 9.78 5.90 5.98
C HIS A 174 10.78 6.56 5.04
N GLN A 175 11.49 7.59 5.51
CA GLN A 175 12.48 8.29 4.70
C GLN A 175 13.64 7.38 4.32
N ALA A 176 14.16 6.59 5.25
CA ALA A 176 15.24 5.64 4.98
C ALA A 176 14.83 4.60 3.92
N ALA A 177 13.64 4.00 4.06
CA ALA A 177 13.13 3.02 3.10
C ALA A 177 12.90 3.63 1.70
N ILE A 178 12.32 4.83 1.63
CA ILE A 178 12.11 5.56 0.36
C ILE A 178 13.46 5.91 -0.29
N SER A 179 14.44 6.37 0.49
CA SER A 179 15.78 6.69 -0.02
C SER A 179 16.48 5.44 -0.54
N ALA A 180 16.46 4.33 0.21
CA ALA A 180 17.06 3.07 -0.22
C ALA A 180 16.49 2.59 -1.57
N VAL A 181 15.17 2.64 -1.76
CA VAL A 181 14.52 2.32 -3.05
C VAL A 181 15.02 3.24 -4.19
N LYS A 182 15.16 4.54 -3.92
CA LYS A 182 15.61 5.52 -4.93
C LYS A 182 17.10 5.43 -5.26
N GLU A 183 17.92 5.02 -4.30
CA GLU A 183 19.37 4.87 -4.42
C GLU A 183 19.77 3.53 -5.01
N THR A 184 18.87 2.54 -5.01
CA THR A 184 19.08 1.23 -5.64
C THR A 184 19.09 1.38 -7.16
N ASP A 185 20.29 1.51 -7.73
CA ASP A 185 20.52 1.61 -9.17
C ASP A 185 20.43 0.23 -9.84
N MET A 186 19.21 -0.29 -9.93
CA MET A 186 18.88 -1.51 -10.66
C MET A 186 17.80 -1.22 -11.70
N LYS A 187 18.04 -1.65 -12.93
CA LYS A 187 17.07 -1.50 -14.01
C LYS A 187 15.91 -2.46 -13.82
N TRP A 188 14.74 -2.04 -14.28
CA TRP A 188 13.56 -2.89 -14.34
C TRP A 188 13.17 -3.19 -15.77
N LYS A 189 12.75 -4.42 -16.01
CA LYS A 189 11.94 -4.73 -17.18
C LYS A 189 10.52 -4.21 -16.92
N PRO A 190 9.96 -3.36 -17.79
CA PRO A 190 8.62 -2.85 -17.61
C PRO A 190 7.60 -3.98 -17.75
N ALA A 191 6.44 -3.79 -17.13
CA ALA A 191 5.29 -4.65 -17.36
C ALA A 191 4.79 -4.51 -18.80
N THR A 192 4.00 -5.47 -19.29
CA THR A 192 3.39 -5.38 -20.61
C THR A 192 1.88 -5.57 -20.58
N LYS A 193 1.17 -4.81 -21.42
CA LYS A 193 -0.27 -4.94 -21.69
C LYS A 193 -0.50 -5.02 -23.19
N ASN A 194 -1.17 -6.06 -23.64
CA ASN A 194 -1.31 -6.44 -25.05
C ASN A 194 0.04 -6.45 -25.79
N GLY A 195 1.08 -6.95 -25.13
CA GLY A 195 2.45 -7.00 -25.67
C GLY A 195 3.18 -5.66 -25.82
N GLN A 196 2.63 -4.55 -25.31
CA GLN A 196 3.28 -3.24 -25.27
C GLN A 196 3.70 -2.89 -23.84
N PRO A 197 4.83 -2.18 -23.63
CA PRO A 197 5.22 -1.70 -22.30
C PRO A 197 4.10 -0.88 -21.64
N ALA A 198 3.87 -1.11 -20.36
CA ALA A 198 2.82 -0.48 -19.58
C ALA A 198 3.31 -0.19 -18.15
N LYS A 199 2.72 0.83 -17.52
CA LYS A 199 2.98 1.13 -16.12
C LYS A 199 2.42 0.03 -15.22
N MET A 200 3.11 -0.24 -14.12
CA MET A 200 2.64 -1.17 -13.09
C MET A 200 2.95 -0.61 -11.71
N LYS A 201 1.96 -0.61 -10.82
CA LYS A 201 2.17 -0.34 -9.40
C LYS A 201 2.62 -1.62 -8.71
N ILE A 202 3.66 -1.51 -7.90
CA ILE A 202 4.16 -2.61 -7.07
C ILE A 202 4.26 -2.14 -5.61
N GLU A 203 4.35 -3.10 -4.70
CA GLU A 203 4.69 -2.84 -3.31
C GLU A 203 5.86 -3.73 -2.93
N LEU A 204 6.79 -3.15 -2.18
CA LEU A 204 7.95 -3.84 -1.68
C LEU A 204 7.91 -3.81 -0.15
N PRO A 205 7.86 -4.95 0.54
CA PRO A 205 8.12 -4.99 1.98
C PRO A 205 9.63 -4.85 2.21
N ILE A 206 10.04 -3.84 2.96
CA ILE A 206 11.42 -3.57 3.32
C ILE A 206 11.53 -3.78 4.83
N THR A 207 12.18 -4.87 5.22
CA THR A 207 12.44 -5.17 6.63
C THR A 207 13.78 -4.54 7.02
N PHE A 208 13.80 -3.77 8.09
CA PHE A 208 15.04 -3.23 8.63
C PHE A 208 15.80 -4.33 9.36
N PRO A 209 17.10 -4.51 9.08
CA PRO A 209 17.91 -5.51 9.79
C PRO A 209 17.94 -5.18 11.28
N THR A 210 17.94 -6.22 12.10
CA THR A 210 18.19 -6.09 13.54
C THR A 210 19.71 -6.00 13.77
N GLU A 211 20.17 -5.28 14.79
CA GLU A 211 21.60 -5.20 15.15
C GLU A 211 22.29 -6.58 15.38
N ASP A 212 21.50 -7.65 15.56
CA ASP A 212 21.96 -9.02 15.79
C ASP A 212 22.00 -9.92 14.52
N SER A 213 21.67 -9.41 13.32
CA SER A 213 21.61 -10.20 12.07
C SER A 213 22.86 -10.14 11.20
#